data_AF-A0A349PTW4-F1
#
_entry.id   AF-A0A349PTW4-F1
#
_cell.length_a   1.000
_cell.length_b   1.000
_cell.length_c   1.000
_cell.angle_alpha   90.00
_cell.angle_beta   90.00
_cell.angle_gamma   90.00
#
_symmetry.space_group_name_H-M   'P 1'
#
loop_
_entity.id
_entity.type
_entity.pdbx_description
1 polymer ?
#
loop_
_entity_poly.entity_id
_entity_poly.type
_entity_poly.pdbx_seq_one_letter_code
_entity_poly.pdbx_strand_id
1 'polypeptide(L)'
;MSHDIRTPMNVIMGFTNIALQHADDSDKMKECLEKIRVSGSNLRELIDDVLDISRIESGEFKIVSQPVKLSELFDFYCQAIAGMAETKNIRFSGKLHDISHNVLLSDQIRLGQIYMNLLSNAVKYTPENGDVKFEVYEEKLAGSGKVRLVSVVSDTGIGMTPEFMEQMYSAFSRAVDTRVNKVRGSGLGLAIVKKIVDLMGGAIGAESKVGKGTTFRVTLDLPAAADDAETEEHTETAITLPEKPLTVLVAEDNDLNYEITAEQLRGYRVHCVRAVNGQDCLQRIEQAAPEEFDAILMDMQMPVMNGLEATAAIRKLDSETAKHIPIIALTANAYHEDIQKCLAAGMNAHLSKPINIDRAARTIIECARTAKENG
;
A
#
# COMPACT_ATOMS: atom_id res chain seq x y z
N MET A 1 7.72 -18.29 20.62
CA MET A 1 8.91 -17.82 19.85
C MET A 1 9.71 -18.97 19.21
N SER A 2 10.51 -19.78 19.92
CA SER A 2 11.35 -20.82 19.26
C SER A 2 10.52 -21.85 18.47
N HIS A 3 9.34 -22.24 18.97
CA HIS A 3 8.46 -23.18 18.28
C HIS A 3 7.83 -22.61 17.00
N ASP A 4 7.46 -21.33 17.02
CA ASP A 4 6.78 -20.64 15.91
C ASP A 4 7.74 -20.28 14.77
N ILE A 5 9.02 -20.10 15.09
CA ILE A 5 10.12 -19.99 14.10
C ILE A 5 10.51 -21.39 13.59
N ARG A 6 10.57 -22.40 14.47
CA ARG A 6 10.98 -23.77 14.11
C ARG A 6 9.99 -24.45 13.17
N THR A 7 8.69 -24.20 13.30
CA THR A 7 7.66 -24.81 12.45
C THR A 7 7.82 -24.47 10.95
N PRO A 8 7.87 -23.18 10.53
CA PRO A 8 8.09 -22.84 9.12
C PRO A 8 9.49 -23.23 8.65
N MET A 9 10.51 -23.15 9.51
CA MET A 9 11.86 -23.62 9.20
C MET A 9 11.90 -25.13 8.90
N ASN A 10 11.22 -25.96 9.70
CA ASN A 10 11.14 -27.40 9.46
C ASN A 10 10.39 -27.73 8.17
N VAL A 11 9.36 -26.96 7.81
CA VAL A 11 8.66 -27.10 6.53
C VAL A 11 9.59 -26.78 5.37
N ILE A 12 10.34 -25.67 5.43
CA ILE A 12 11.32 -25.30 4.39
C ILE A 12 12.35 -26.43 4.24
N MET A 13 13.02 -26.83 5.33
CA MET A 13 14.03 -27.88 5.30
C MET A 13 13.47 -29.22 4.80
N GLY A 14 12.25 -29.58 5.22
CA GLY A 14 11.59 -30.82 4.81
C GLY A 14 11.27 -30.84 3.31
N PHE A 15 10.66 -29.77 2.79
CA PHE A 15 10.34 -29.69 1.36
C PHE A 15 11.56 -29.47 0.48
N THR A 16 12.64 -28.84 0.99
CA THR A 16 13.93 -28.82 0.29
C THR A 16 14.51 -30.22 0.14
N ASN A 17 14.47 -31.06 1.19
CA ASN A 17 14.93 -32.44 1.10
C ASN A 17 14.08 -33.29 0.14
N ILE A 18 12.75 -33.12 0.16
CA ILE A 18 11.84 -33.82 -0.76
C ILE A 18 12.10 -33.38 -2.20
N ALA A 19 12.31 -32.08 -2.44
CA ALA A 19 12.66 -31.54 -3.75
C ALA A 19 13.98 -32.16 -4.27
N LEU A 20 15.01 -32.24 -3.42
CA LEU A 20 16.29 -32.85 -3.79
C LEU A 20 16.17 -34.35 -4.12
N GLN A 21 15.29 -35.08 -3.43
CA GLN A 21 15.05 -36.52 -3.67
C GLN A 21 14.20 -36.79 -4.93
N HIS A 22 13.43 -35.81 -5.37
CA HIS A 22 12.53 -35.91 -6.52
C HIS A 22 12.90 -34.86 -7.58
N ALA A 23 14.20 -34.66 -7.82
CA ALA A 23 14.71 -33.66 -8.74
C ALA A 23 14.21 -33.82 -10.19
N ASP A 24 13.90 -35.06 -10.58
CA ASP A 24 13.43 -35.41 -11.92
C ASP A 24 11.91 -35.31 -12.09
N ASP A 25 11.17 -35.06 -11.00
CA ASP A 25 9.70 -34.94 -11.01
C ASP A 25 9.30 -33.46 -10.94
N SER A 26 8.98 -32.89 -12.10
CA SER A 26 8.64 -31.47 -12.26
C SER A 26 7.41 -31.04 -11.44
N ASP A 27 6.39 -31.89 -11.36
CA ASP A 27 5.15 -31.57 -10.64
C ASP A 27 5.40 -31.54 -9.13
N LYS A 28 6.15 -32.52 -8.63
CA LYS A 28 6.52 -32.60 -7.22
C LYS A 28 7.51 -31.52 -6.81
N MET A 29 8.43 -31.15 -7.71
CA MET A 29 9.34 -30.02 -7.53
C MET A 29 8.55 -28.72 -7.38
N LYS A 30 7.59 -28.46 -8.27
CA LYS A 30 6.74 -27.26 -8.21
C LYS A 30 5.94 -27.20 -6.92
N GLU A 31 5.35 -28.31 -6.47
CA GLU A 31 4.65 -28.38 -5.18
C GLU A 31 5.57 -28.06 -4.00
N CYS A 32 6.80 -28.62 -3.99
CA CYS A 32 7.79 -28.36 -2.95
C CYS A 32 8.20 -26.88 -2.94
N LEU A 33 8.49 -26.30 -4.10
CA LEU A 33 8.85 -24.89 -4.24
C LEU A 33 7.74 -23.97 -3.75
N GLU A 34 6.48 -24.29 -4.05
CA GLU A 34 5.34 -23.53 -3.54
C GLU A 34 5.22 -23.60 -2.02
N LYS A 35 5.36 -24.78 -1.44
CA LYS A 35 5.32 -24.94 0.03
C LYS A 35 6.49 -24.26 0.72
N ILE A 36 7.69 -24.29 0.12
CA ILE A 36 8.86 -23.54 0.59
C ILE A 36 8.57 -22.04 0.53
N ARG A 37 8.07 -21.54 -0.60
CA ARG A 37 7.73 -20.12 -0.82
C ARG A 37 6.74 -19.62 0.22
N VAL A 38 5.62 -20.32 0.40
CA VAL A 38 4.59 -19.97 1.40
C VAL A 38 5.17 -20.00 2.82
N SER A 39 5.98 -21.00 3.15
CA SER A 39 6.58 -21.11 4.49
C SER A 39 7.63 -20.02 4.75
N GLY A 40 8.41 -19.65 3.72
CA GLY A 40 9.37 -18.55 3.76
C GLY A 40 8.70 -17.19 3.97
N SER A 41 7.61 -16.92 3.26
CA SER A 41 6.81 -15.70 3.47
C SER A 41 6.26 -15.61 4.90
N ASN A 42 5.72 -16.71 5.43
CA ASN A 42 5.22 -16.74 6.82
C ASN A 42 6.33 -16.49 7.85
N LEU A 43 7.54 -17.01 7.60
CA LEU A 43 8.68 -16.78 8.48
C LEU A 43 9.15 -15.33 8.43
N ARG A 44 9.14 -14.72 7.23
CA ARG A 44 9.47 -13.30 7.06
C ARG A 44 8.51 -12.41 7.84
N GLU A 45 7.20 -12.64 7.70
CA GLU A 45 6.17 -11.91 8.46
C GLU A 45 6.38 -12.03 9.98
N LEU A 46 6.70 -13.23 10.47
CA LEU A 46 7.02 -13.45 11.89
C LEU A 46 8.26 -12.68 12.36
N ILE A 47 9.29 -12.60 11.52
CA ILE A 47 10.52 -11.84 11.84
C ILE A 47 10.21 -10.35 11.88
N ASP A 48 9.47 -9.84 10.89
CA ASP A 48 9.07 -8.45 10.80
C ASP A 48 8.21 -8.05 12.03
N ASP A 49 7.25 -8.88 12.43
CA ASP A 49 6.43 -8.68 13.64
C ASP A 49 7.28 -8.59 14.93
N VAL A 50 8.28 -9.48 15.06
CA VAL A 50 9.17 -9.51 16.24
C VAL A 50 10.08 -8.28 16.26
N LEU A 51 10.59 -7.86 15.10
CA LEU A 51 11.39 -6.64 14.98
C LEU A 51 10.58 -5.40 15.33
N ASP A 52 9.32 -5.33 14.90
CA ASP A 52 8.41 -4.24 15.27
C ASP A 52 8.18 -4.20 16.77
N ILE A 53 7.87 -5.34 17.42
CA ILE A 53 7.72 -5.39 18.89
C ILE A 53 9.00 -4.95 19.60
N SER A 54 10.15 -5.43 19.14
CA SER A 54 11.46 -5.08 19.71
C SER A 54 11.74 -3.58 19.63
N ARG A 55 11.51 -2.97 18.46
CA ARG A 55 11.68 -1.53 18.24
C ARG A 55 10.73 -0.69 19.07
N ILE A 56 9.50 -1.17 19.27
CA ILE A 56 8.53 -0.50 20.13
C ILE A 56 8.98 -0.55 21.60
N GLU A 57 9.46 -1.70 22.08
CA GLU A 57 9.91 -1.88 23.47
C GLU A 57 11.22 -1.16 23.77
N SER A 58 12.11 -1.04 22.79
CA SER A 58 13.36 -0.28 22.91
C SER A 58 13.16 1.24 22.82
N GLY A 59 11.97 1.71 22.43
CA GLY A 59 11.68 3.12 22.21
C GLY A 59 12.28 3.70 20.92
N GLU A 60 12.86 2.87 20.05
CA GLU A 60 13.36 3.27 18.73
C GLU A 60 12.22 3.56 17.74
N PHE A 61 11.01 3.08 18.04
CA PHE A 61 9.83 3.27 17.21
C PHE A 61 9.29 4.69 17.32
N LYS A 62 9.61 5.54 16.34
CA LYS A 62 9.15 6.93 16.25
C LYS A 62 7.93 7.04 15.35
N ILE A 63 6.93 7.80 15.80
CA ILE A 63 5.80 8.23 14.97
C ILE A 63 6.25 9.45 14.16
N VAL A 64 6.23 9.33 12.84
CA VAL A 64 6.57 10.42 11.93
C VAL A 64 5.29 11.05 11.44
N SER A 65 4.96 12.22 11.99
CA SER A 65 3.75 12.96 11.59
C SER A 65 4.00 13.69 10.27
N GLN A 66 3.22 13.34 9.25
CA GLN A 66 3.25 13.93 7.91
C GLN A 66 1.81 14.12 7.38
N PRO A 67 1.58 14.97 6.38
CA PRO A 67 0.28 15.06 5.72
C PRO A 67 -0.13 13.71 5.11
N VAL A 68 -1.30 13.22 5.48
CA VAL A 68 -1.89 11.97 4.98
C VAL A 68 -3.26 12.27 4.41
N LYS A 69 -3.43 11.99 3.12
CA LYS A 69 -4.72 12.12 2.44
C LYS A 69 -5.57 10.88 2.68
N LEU A 70 -6.63 11.04 3.46
CA LEU A 70 -7.45 9.93 3.94
C LEU A 70 -8.11 9.16 2.81
N SER A 71 -8.61 9.84 1.78
CA SER A 71 -9.23 9.19 0.62
C SER A 71 -8.28 8.21 -0.08
N GLU A 72 -7.03 8.62 -0.32
CA GLU A 72 -6.04 7.79 -1.00
C GLU A 72 -5.61 6.60 -0.15
N LEU A 73 -5.41 6.83 1.16
CA LEU A 73 -5.10 5.77 2.10
C LEU A 73 -6.24 4.74 2.19
N PHE A 74 -7.47 5.22 2.24
CA PHE A 74 -8.67 4.40 2.33
C PHE A 74 -8.83 3.53 1.08
N ASP A 75 -8.76 4.13 -0.12
CA ASP A 75 -8.91 3.42 -1.39
C ASP A 75 -7.85 2.33 -1.56
N PHE A 76 -6.59 2.63 -1.21
CA PHE A 76 -5.49 1.67 -1.27
C PHE A 76 -5.79 0.40 -0.46
N TYR A 77 -6.22 0.54 0.80
CA TYR A 77 -6.51 -0.60 1.64
C TYR A 77 -7.81 -1.32 1.27
N CYS A 78 -8.82 -0.59 0.79
CA CYS A 78 -10.02 -1.21 0.24
C CYS A 78 -9.70 -2.11 -0.97
N GLN A 79 -8.86 -1.66 -1.90
CA GLN A 79 -8.46 -2.45 -3.06
C GLN A 79 -7.65 -3.69 -2.67
N ALA A 80 -6.65 -3.53 -1.78
CA ALA A 80 -5.82 -4.64 -1.31
C ALA A 80 -6.66 -5.75 -0.67
N ILE A 81 -7.65 -5.37 0.13
CA ILE A 81 -8.50 -6.31 0.87
C ILE A 81 -9.60 -6.89 0.00
N ALA A 82 -10.14 -6.13 -0.96
CA ALA A 82 -11.09 -6.65 -1.94
C ALA A 82 -10.51 -7.86 -2.70
N GLY A 83 -9.25 -7.77 -3.15
CA GLY A 83 -8.58 -8.90 -3.80
C GLY A 83 -8.45 -10.13 -2.90
N MET A 84 -8.09 -9.93 -1.62
CA MET A 84 -8.03 -11.04 -0.65
C MET A 84 -9.42 -11.65 -0.39
N ALA A 85 -10.46 -10.82 -0.26
CA ALA A 85 -11.83 -11.25 -0.01
C ALA A 85 -12.41 -12.05 -1.19
N GLU A 86 -12.12 -11.62 -2.42
CA GLU A 86 -12.56 -12.29 -3.65
C GLU A 86 -12.04 -13.73 -3.73
N THR A 87 -10.78 -13.98 -3.40
CA THR A 87 -10.21 -15.35 -3.39
C THR A 87 -10.92 -16.31 -2.45
N LYS A 88 -11.62 -15.79 -1.43
CA LYS A 88 -12.41 -16.54 -0.45
C LYS A 88 -13.91 -16.39 -0.63
N ASN A 89 -14.37 -15.74 -1.71
CA ASN A 89 -15.78 -15.43 -1.95
C ASN A 89 -16.44 -14.72 -0.75
N ILE A 90 -15.75 -13.74 -0.16
CA ILE A 90 -16.24 -12.89 0.93
C ILE A 90 -16.72 -11.57 0.34
N ARG A 91 -17.87 -11.08 0.80
CA ARG A 91 -18.39 -9.76 0.41
C ARG A 91 -17.68 -8.68 1.19
N PHE A 92 -16.88 -7.87 0.51
CA PHE A 92 -16.21 -6.72 1.09
C PHE A 92 -16.95 -5.42 0.77
N SER A 93 -17.06 -4.52 1.74
CA SER A 93 -17.57 -3.16 1.52
C SER A 93 -16.74 -2.13 2.28
N GLY A 94 -16.34 -1.07 1.59
CA GLY A 94 -15.68 0.09 2.16
C GLY A 94 -16.61 1.30 2.15
N LYS A 95 -16.60 2.10 3.22
CA LYS A 95 -17.28 3.38 3.27
C LYS A 95 -16.43 4.45 3.97
N LEU A 96 -16.14 5.53 3.25
CA LEU A 96 -15.53 6.75 3.79
C LEU A 96 -16.63 7.83 3.83
N HIS A 97 -16.92 8.40 5.00
CA HIS A 97 -18.00 9.38 5.13
C HIS A 97 -17.76 10.35 6.31
N ASP A 98 -18.55 11.42 6.36
CA ASP A 98 -18.45 12.47 7.40
C ASP A 98 -17.03 13.05 7.58
N ILE A 99 -16.21 13.03 6.53
CA ILE A 99 -14.85 13.59 6.54
C ILE A 99 -14.96 15.09 6.26
N SER A 100 -14.57 15.91 7.24
CA SER A 100 -14.47 17.36 7.07
C SER A 100 -13.07 17.77 6.60
N HIS A 101 -12.04 17.02 7.00
CA HIS A 101 -10.63 17.28 6.69
C HIS A 101 -10.05 16.06 5.99
N ASN A 102 -9.82 16.16 4.68
CA ASN A 102 -9.29 15.03 3.91
C ASN A 102 -7.77 14.83 4.13
N VAL A 103 -7.06 15.83 4.65
CA VAL A 103 -5.64 15.75 4.95
C VAL A 103 -5.40 15.89 6.45
N LEU A 104 -4.95 14.80 7.07
CA LEU A 104 -4.60 14.78 8.50
C LEU A 104 -3.10 14.60 8.69
N LEU A 105 -2.55 15.22 9.74
CA LEU A 105 -1.16 15.01 10.14
C LEU A 105 -1.03 13.72 10.93
N SER A 106 -0.48 12.68 10.31
CA SER A 106 -0.34 11.36 10.91
C SER A 106 0.83 10.58 10.30
N ASP A 107 1.09 9.38 10.81
CA ASP A 107 2.06 8.47 10.23
C ASP A 107 1.33 7.47 9.33
N GLN A 108 1.47 7.67 8.01
CA GLN A 108 0.80 6.85 6.99
C GLN A 108 1.16 5.36 7.12
N ILE A 109 2.42 5.05 7.43
CA ILE A 109 2.92 3.68 7.52
C ILE A 109 2.24 3.01 8.71
N ARG A 110 2.15 3.70 9.85
CA ARG A 110 1.54 3.17 11.07
C ARG A 110 0.03 3.02 10.97
N LEU A 111 -0.66 4.00 10.39
CA LEU A 111 -2.07 3.86 10.03
C LEU A 111 -2.29 2.63 9.13
N GLY A 112 -1.40 2.46 8.15
CA GLY A 112 -1.41 1.32 7.26
C GLY A 112 -1.24 -0.02 7.94
N GLN A 113 -0.28 -0.13 8.86
CA GLN A 113 -0.08 -1.32 9.68
C GLN A 113 -1.31 -1.64 10.54
N ILE A 114 -1.96 -0.62 11.12
CA ILE A 114 -3.22 -0.81 11.86
C ILE A 114 -4.29 -1.40 10.93
N TYR A 115 -4.55 -0.76 9.80
CA TYR A 115 -5.62 -1.17 8.88
C TYR A 115 -5.38 -2.55 8.28
N MET A 116 -4.17 -2.83 7.80
CA MET A 116 -3.84 -4.14 7.24
C MET A 116 -3.96 -5.26 8.26
N ASN A 117 -3.51 -5.07 9.50
CA ASN A 117 -3.64 -6.10 10.54
C ASN A 117 -5.11 -6.40 10.86
N LEU A 118 -5.95 -5.38 10.98
CA LEU A 118 -7.38 -5.57 11.28
C LEU A 118 -8.13 -6.18 10.08
N LEU A 119 -7.95 -5.63 8.88
CA LEU A 119 -8.67 -6.07 7.67
C LEU A 119 -8.23 -7.46 7.20
N SER A 120 -6.94 -7.76 7.21
CA SER A 120 -6.46 -9.10 6.84
C SER A 120 -6.95 -10.16 7.82
N ASN A 121 -7.00 -9.85 9.13
CA ASN A 121 -7.59 -10.74 10.13
C ASN A 121 -9.09 -10.94 9.89
N ALA A 122 -9.84 -9.88 9.58
CA ALA A 122 -11.25 -9.98 9.23
C ALA A 122 -11.49 -10.97 8.07
N VAL A 123 -10.75 -10.84 6.96
CA VAL A 123 -10.84 -11.77 5.82
C VAL A 123 -10.38 -13.18 6.17
N LYS A 124 -9.32 -13.29 6.96
CA LYS A 124 -8.71 -14.56 7.36
C LYS A 124 -9.63 -15.40 8.23
N TYR A 125 -10.32 -14.80 9.18
CA TYR A 125 -11.20 -15.47 10.15
C TYR A 125 -12.67 -15.50 9.74
N THR A 126 -13.01 -14.85 8.63
CA THR A 126 -14.33 -14.96 8.01
C THR A 126 -14.41 -16.20 7.09
N PRO A 127 -15.43 -17.05 7.25
CA PRO A 127 -15.74 -18.14 6.32
C PRO A 127 -16.17 -17.62 4.94
N GLU A 128 -16.15 -18.50 3.94
CA GLU A 128 -16.67 -18.19 2.60
C GLU A 128 -18.13 -17.72 2.65
N ASN A 129 -18.51 -16.81 1.76
CA ASN A 129 -19.82 -16.13 1.71
C ASN A 129 -20.14 -15.20 2.90
N GLY A 130 -19.18 -14.98 3.80
CA GLY A 130 -19.30 -13.98 4.86
C GLY A 130 -19.18 -12.54 4.35
N ASP A 131 -19.27 -11.59 5.27
CA ASP A 131 -19.15 -10.17 5.01
C ASP A 131 -18.01 -9.56 5.83
N VAL A 132 -17.26 -8.65 5.21
CA VAL A 132 -16.27 -7.78 5.85
C VAL A 132 -16.57 -6.34 5.46
N LYS A 133 -16.59 -5.44 6.44
CA LYS A 133 -16.89 -4.02 6.28
C LYS A 133 -15.76 -3.17 6.85
N PHE A 134 -15.41 -2.13 6.13
CA PHE A 134 -14.46 -1.11 6.57
C PHE A 134 -15.12 0.26 6.48
N GLU A 135 -15.23 0.96 7.61
CA GLU A 135 -15.83 2.28 7.69
C GLU A 135 -14.83 3.26 8.33
N VAL A 136 -14.66 4.44 7.73
CA VAL A 136 -13.82 5.51 8.28
C VAL A 136 -14.60 6.81 8.25
N TYR A 137 -14.62 7.52 9.38
CA TYR A 137 -15.30 8.80 9.53
C TYR A 137 -14.63 9.72 10.55
N GLU A 138 -15.00 11.00 10.51
CA GLU A 138 -14.50 12.03 11.41
C GLU A 138 -15.55 12.40 12.47
N GLU A 139 -15.14 12.44 13.73
CA GLU A 139 -15.90 13.05 14.82
C GLU A 139 -15.25 14.40 15.18
N LYS A 140 -16.05 15.46 15.26
CA LYS A 140 -15.56 16.79 15.65
C LYS A 140 -15.13 16.80 17.11
N LEU A 141 -13.89 17.20 17.37
CA LEU A 141 -13.40 17.54 18.71
C LEU A 141 -13.51 19.05 18.91
N ALA A 142 -14.35 19.46 19.87
CA ALA A 142 -14.48 20.87 20.19
C ALA A 142 -13.18 21.43 20.78
N GLY A 143 -12.62 22.48 20.18
CA GLY A 143 -11.63 23.37 20.80
C GLY A 143 -10.16 22.96 20.75
N SER A 144 -9.74 21.98 19.92
CA SER A 144 -8.36 21.45 19.94
C SER A 144 -7.55 21.59 18.65
N GLY A 145 -8.14 22.09 17.54
CA GLY A 145 -7.47 22.07 16.22
C GLY A 145 -7.15 20.65 15.72
N LYS A 146 -7.70 19.63 16.38
CA LYS A 146 -7.61 18.21 16.03
C LYS A 146 -8.99 17.69 15.69
N VAL A 147 -9.00 16.58 14.98
CA VAL A 147 -10.20 15.82 14.66
C VAL A 147 -10.05 14.40 15.20
N ARG A 148 -11.15 13.75 15.52
CA ARG A 148 -11.13 12.35 15.90
C ARG A 148 -11.42 11.51 14.67
N LEU A 149 -10.39 10.86 14.14
CA LEU A 149 -10.54 9.86 13.10
C LEU A 149 -11.01 8.56 13.74
N VAL A 150 -12.15 8.03 13.27
CA VAL A 150 -12.71 6.77 13.71
C VAL A 150 -12.66 5.78 12.56
N SER A 151 -12.06 4.62 12.81
CA SER A 151 -11.95 3.53 11.84
C SER A 151 -12.58 2.26 12.42
N VAL A 152 -13.56 1.69 11.72
CA VAL A 152 -14.34 0.53 12.15
C VAL A 152 -14.14 -0.60 11.15
N VAL A 153 -13.68 -1.75 11.64
CA VAL A 153 -13.56 -2.99 10.85
C VAL A 153 -14.52 -4.01 11.43
N SER A 154 -15.48 -4.47 10.65
CA SER A 154 -16.52 -5.43 11.08
C SER A 154 -16.51 -6.65 10.18
N ASP A 155 -16.65 -7.83 10.76
CA ASP A 155 -16.71 -9.10 10.05
C ASP A 155 -17.82 -9.99 10.58
N THR A 156 -18.30 -10.93 9.76
CA THR A 156 -19.25 -11.98 10.16
C THR A 156 -18.55 -13.32 10.40
N GLY A 157 -17.30 -13.27 10.86
CA GLY A 157 -16.45 -14.44 11.03
C GLY A 157 -16.81 -15.27 12.27
N ILE A 158 -15.85 -16.09 12.68
CA ILE A 158 -16.02 -17.03 13.79
C ILE A 158 -16.22 -16.36 15.15
N GLY A 159 -15.88 -15.07 15.28
CA GLY A 159 -15.84 -14.36 16.55
C GLY A 159 -14.86 -14.96 17.57
N MET A 160 -14.90 -14.42 18.78
CA MET A 160 -13.99 -14.73 19.89
C MET A 160 -14.77 -15.02 21.16
N THR A 161 -14.21 -15.85 22.04
CA THR A 161 -14.75 -16.08 23.38
C THR A 161 -14.42 -14.90 24.30
N PRO A 162 -15.20 -14.66 25.37
CA PRO A 162 -14.90 -13.62 26.35
C PRO A 162 -13.49 -13.77 26.95
N GLU A 163 -13.08 -15.01 27.24
CA GLU A 163 -11.77 -15.29 27.84
C GLU A 163 -10.62 -14.95 26.89
N PHE A 164 -10.81 -15.13 25.57
CA PHE A 164 -9.81 -14.72 24.59
C PHE A 164 -9.79 -13.20 24.42
N MET A 165 -10.95 -12.53 24.44
CA MET A 165 -11.04 -11.07 24.33
C MET A 165 -10.25 -10.34 25.42
N GLU A 166 -10.19 -10.88 26.64
CA GLU A 166 -9.42 -10.27 27.75
C GLU A 166 -7.90 -10.23 27.48
N GLN A 167 -7.40 -11.11 26.62
CA GLN A 167 -5.97 -11.34 26.40
C GLN A 167 -5.56 -11.23 24.92
N MET A 168 -6.49 -10.86 24.03
CA MET A 168 -6.29 -10.77 22.58
C MET A 168 -5.18 -9.79 22.14
N TYR A 169 -4.86 -8.80 22.98
CA TYR A 169 -3.76 -7.85 22.75
C TYR A 169 -2.43 -8.32 23.33
N SER A 170 -2.39 -9.46 24.01
CA SER A 170 -1.15 -10.04 24.51
C SER A 170 -0.36 -10.66 23.36
N ALA A 171 0.95 -10.46 23.36
CA ALA A 171 1.84 -11.04 22.37
C ALA A 171 1.73 -12.58 22.36
N PHE A 172 1.69 -13.17 21.17
CA PHE A 172 1.56 -14.62 20.95
C PHE A 172 0.23 -15.23 21.43
N SER A 173 -0.79 -14.42 21.72
CA SER A 173 -2.11 -14.93 22.06
C SER A 173 -2.80 -15.52 20.82
N ARG A 174 -3.41 -16.71 20.97
CA ARG A 174 -4.21 -17.38 19.93
C ARG A 174 -5.43 -18.03 20.55
N ALA A 175 -6.57 -17.93 19.87
CA ALA A 175 -7.76 -18.69 20.24
C ALA A 175 -7.51 -20.19 20.00
N VAL A 176 -7.60 -21.00 21.05
CA VAL A 176 -7.47 -22.46 21.00
C VAL A 176 -8.84 -23.06 20.67
N ASP A 177 -9.27 -22.99 19.40
CA ASP A 177 -10.45 -23.73 18.93
C ASP A 177 -10.00 -24.83 17.95
N THR A 178 -10.53 -26.04 18.12
CA THR A 178 -10.25 -27.23 17.29
C THR A 178 -10.60 -27.02 15.81
N ARG A 179 -11.43 -26.01 15.49
CA ARG A 179 -11.73 -25.55 14.12
C ARG A 179 -10.67 -24.60 13.52
N VAL A 180 -9.88 -23.92 14.37
CA VAL A 180 -8.91 -22.85 14.02
C VAL A 180 -7.50 -23.38 13.76
N ASN A 181 -7.23 -24.66 14.05
CA ASN A 181 -5.92 -25.28 13.80
C ASN A 181 -5.45 -25.26 12.33
N LYS A 182 -6.33 -24.93 11.38
CA LYS A 182 -5.97 -24.76 9.96
C LYS A 182 -5.48 -23.36 9.60
N VAL A 183 -5.80 -22.33 10.39
CA VAL A 183 -5.47 -20.93 10.08
C VAL A 183 -4.19 -20.53 10.80
N ARG A 184 -3.06 -20.50 10.07
CA ARG A 184 -1.74 -20.11 10.60
C ARG A 184 -1.66 -18.59 10.77
N GLY A 185 -1.14 -18.12 11.91
CA GLY A 185 -0.89 -16.70 12.20
C GLY A 185 0.04 -16.55 13.40
N SER A 186 0.80 -15.46 13.45
CA SER A 186 1.81 -15.18 14.48
C SER A 186 1.23 -14.97 15.88
N GLY A 187 -0.01 -14.46 15.95
CA GLY A 187 -0.59 -13.97 17.21
C GLY A 187 0.03 -12.67 17.70
N LEU A 188 0.77 -11.96 16.83
CA LEU A 188 1.43 -10.69 17.16
C LEU A 188 0.70 -9.47 16.58
N GLY A 189 -0.04 -9.63 15.48
CA GLY A 189 -0.70 -8.52 14.78
C GLY A 189 -1.56 -7.62 15.69
N LEU A 190 -2.45 -8.19 16.53
CA LEU A 190 -3.28 -7.38 17.44
C LEU A 190 -2.47 -6.69 18.54
N ALA A 191 -1.41 -7.33 19.04
CA ALA A 191 -0.51 -6.72 20.02
C ALA A 191 0.23 -5.52 19.41
N ILE A 192 0.69 -5.65 18.16
CA ILE A 192 1.32 -4.56 17.39
C ILE A 192 0.32 -3.43 17.19
N VAL A 193 -0.91 -3.72 16.73
CA VAL A 193 -1.97 -2.72 16.57
C VAL A 193 -2.20 -1.95 17.86
N LYS A 194 -2.37 -2.65 19.00
CA LYS A 194 -2.59 -2.01 20.31
C LYS A 194 -1.44 -1.06 20.66
N LYS A 195 -0.20 -1.51 20.50
CA LYS A 195 0.98 -0.70 20.81
C LYS A 195 1.10 0.53 19.89
N ILE A 196 0.83 0.38 18.59
CA ILE A 196 0.86 1.52 17.64
C ILE A 196 -0.22 2.54 18.02
N VAL A 197 -1.45 2.09 18.27
CA VAL A 197 -2.56 2.97 18.67
C VAL A 197 -2.23 3.72 19.96
N ASP A 198 -1.64 3.03 20.94
CA ASP A 198 -1.20 3.65 22.21
C ASP A 198 -0.09 4.68 22.01
N LEU A 199 0.90 4.39 21.15
CA LEU A 199 1.97 5.34 20.79
C LEU A 199 1.44 6.58 20.05
N MET A 200 0.36 6.41 19.27
CA MET A 200 -0.34 7.50 18.61
C MET A 200 -1.31 8.25 19.54
N GLY A 201 -1.41 7.85 20.82
CA GLY A 201 -2.29 8.47 21.80
C GLY A 201 -3.78 8.21 21.57
N GLY A 202 -4.11 7.14 20.85
CA GLY A 202 -5.49 6.77 20.54
C GLY A 202 -6.05 5.67 21.43
N ALA A 203 -7.16 5.10 20.99
CA ALA A 203 -7.78 3.95 21.63
C ALA A 203 -8.28 2.93 20.60
N ILE A 204 -8.22 1.65 20.95
CA ILE A 204 -8.80 0.54 20.20
C ILE A 204 -9.73 -0.27 21.11
N GLY A 205 -10.94 -0.53 20.63
CA GLY A 205 -11.94 -1.40 21.25
C GLY A 205 -12.36 -2.53 20.31
N ALA A 206 -12.91 -3.59 20.89
CA ALA A 206 -13.44 -4.72 20.13
C ALA A 206 -14.75 -5.22 20.75
N GLU A 207 -15.73 -5.52 19.90
CA GLU A 207 -16.96 -6.23 20.24
C GLU A 207 -17.01 -7.51 19.42
N SER A 208 -17.18 -8.66 20.07
CA SER A 208 -17.22 -9.93 19.36
C SER A 208 -18.08 -10.96 20.08
N LYS A 209 -18.69 -11.84 19.29
CA LYS A 209 -19.44 -12.98 19.79
C LYS A 209 -19.19 -14.21 18.92
N VAL A 210 -18.93 -15.34 19.56
CA VAL A 210 -18.70 -16.63 18.88
C VAL A 210 -19.82 -16.93 17.88
N GLY A 211 -19.43 -17.16 16.62
CA GLY A 211 -20.31 -17.45 15.49
C GLY A 211 -21.10 -16.25 14.95
N LYS A 212 -20.83 -15.02 15.43
CA LYS A 212 -21.47 -13.79 14.95
C LYS A 212 -20.48 -12.78 14.35
N GLY A 213 -19.19 -12.98 14.57
CA GLY A 213 -18.12 -12.14 14.05
C GLY A 213 -17.57 -11.14 15.07
N THR A 214 -16.76 -10.22 14.57
CA THR A 214 -16.02 -9.24 15.37
C THR A 214 -16.16 -7.85 14.77
N THR A 215 -16.21 -6.82 15.62
CA THR A 215 -16.11 -5.42 15.23
C THR A 215 -15.02 -4.74 16.04
N PHE A 216 -14.01 -4.23 15.36
CA PHE A 216 -12.96 -3.40 15.93
C PHE A 216 -13.26 -1.93 15.68
N ARG A 217 -13.03 -1.08 16.69
CA ARG A 217 -13.12 0.37 16.58
C ARG A 217 -11.81 1.00 17.03
N VAL A 218 -11.12 1.68 16.13
CA VAL A 218 -9.91 2.46 16.41
C VAL A 218 -10.28 3.94 16.36
N THR A 219 -9.77 4.71 17.32
CA THR A 219 -9.95 6.16 17.41
C THR A 219 -8.60 6.84 17.59
N LEU A 220 -8.31 7.84 16.76
CA LEU A 220 -7.08 8.61 16.76
C LEU A 220 -7.41 10.11 16.72
N ASP A 221 -6.87 10.89 17.66
CA ASP A 221 -7.05 12.34 17.70
C ASP A 221 -5.89 13.02 16.95
N LEU A 222 -6.13 13.36 15.68
CA LEU A 222 -5.11 13.82 14.73
C LEU A 222 -5.29 15.31 14.40
N PRO A 223 -4.20 16.09 14.26
CA PRO A 223 -4.30 17.45 13.74
C PRO A 223 -4.79 17.46 12.30
N ALA A 224 -5.70 18.38 11.97
CA ALA A 224 -5.95 18.72 10.58
C ALA A 224 -4.72 19.48 10.02
N ALA A 225 -4.39 19.27 8.75
CA ALA A 225 -3.36 20.08 8.12
C ALA A 225 -3.85 21.53 8.00
N ALA A 226 -2.98 22.50 8.32
CA ALA A 226 -3.35 23.92 8.32
C ALA A 226 -3.70 24.49 6.92
N ASP A 227 -3.41 23.74 5.86
CA ASP A 227 -3.68 24.07 4.46
C ASP A 227 -4.94 23.40 3.91
N ASP A 228 -5.96 23.18 4.74
CA ASP A 228 -7.35 23.03 4.24
C ASP A 228 -7.94 24.39 3.78
N ALA A 229 -7.12 25.45 3.72
CA ALA A 229 -7.44 26.72 3.07
C ALA A 229 -7.29 26.69 1.53
N GLU A 230 -6.86 25.57 0.95
CA GLU A 230 -7.21 25.22 -0.44
C GLU A 230 -8.40 24.26 -0.43
N THR A 231 -9.56 24.87 -0.19
CA THR A 231 -10.81 24.47 -0.83
C THR A 231 -10.57 24.22 -2.32
N GLU A 232 -10.34 22.96 -2.69
CA GLU A 232 -11.04 22.36 -3.81
C GLU A 232 -11.76 21.14 -3.21
N GLU A 233 -13.05 21.21 -2.90
CA GLU A 233 -14.06 20.95 -3.94
C GLU A 233 -13.50 20.17 -5.14
N HIS A 234 -12.97 18.98 -4.89
CA HIS A 234 -13.04 17.91 -5.87
C HIS A 234 -14.28 17.04 -5.61
N THR A 235 -15.44 17.69 -5.44
CA THR A 235 -16.59 17.28 -6.24
C THR A 235 -16.09 17.12 -7.67
N GLU A 236 -16.16 15.92 -8.26
CA GLU A 236 -16.36 15.66 -9.69
C GLU A 236 -16.08 16.82 -10.67
N THR A 237 -14.94 17.51 -10.58
CA THR A 237 -14.55 18.49 -11.57
C THR A 237 -13.95 17.66 -12.69
N ALA A 238 -14.67 17.65 -13.80
CA ALA A 238 -14.27 16.98 -15.01
C ALA A 238 -12.81 17.32 -15.29
N ILE A 239 -11.96 16.30 -15.46
CA ILE A 239 -10.57 16.49 -15.84
C ILE A 239 -10.57 17.32 -17.13
N THR A 240 -10.04 18.54 -17.06
CA THR A 240 -9.96 19.41 -18.22
C THR A 240 -8.94 18.82 -19.17
N LEU A 241 -9.43 18.21 -20.25
CA LEU A 241 -8.57 17.56 -21.23
C LEU A 241 -7.66 18.59 -21.90
N PRO A 242 -6.39 18.24 -22.18
CA PRO A 242 -5.49 19.15 -22.85
C PRO A 242 -5.98 19.44 -24.27
N GLU A 243 -5.80 20.68 -24.72
CA GLU A 243 -6.21 21.12 -26.06
C GLU A 243 -5.52 20.30 -27.16
N LYS A 244 -4.23 20.00 -26.95
CA LYS A 244 -3.42 19.10 -27.77
C LYS A 244 -3.16 17.79 -27.01
N PRO A 245 -3.15 16.63 -27.68
CA PRO A 245 -2.75 15.38 -27.05
C PRO A 245 -1.34 15.49 -26.46
N LEU A 246 -1.14 14.91 -25.28
CA LEU A 246 0.17 14.82 -24.64
C LEU A 246 0.83 13.48 -25.01
N THR A 247 2.13 13.48 -25.29
CA THR A 247 2.90 12.25 -25.52
C THR A 247 3.72 11.93 -24.27
N VAL A 248 3.48 10.78 -23.66
CA VAL A 248 4.11 10.38 -22.40
C VAL A 248 4.95 9.13 -22.62
N LEU A 249 6.22 9.20 -22.23
CA LEU A 249 7.10 8.03 -22.21
C LEU A 249 6.85 7.22 -20.93
N VAL A 250 6.44 5.96 -21.07
CA VAL A 250 6.12 5.08 -19.94
C VAL A 250 7.20 4.00 -19.84
N ALA A 251 8.05 4.10 -18.82
CA ALA A 251 9.05 3.09 -18.50
C ALA A 251 8.42 2.02 -17.58
N GLU A 252 8.04 0.89 -18.17
CA GLU A 252 7.35 -0.23 -17.50
C GLU A 252 7.77 -1.56 -18.15
N ASP A 253 8.30 -2.48 -17.35
CA ASP A 253 8.86 -3.75 -17.80
C ASP A 253 7.79 -4.84 -17.98
N ASN A 254 6.62 -4.69 -17.36
CA ASN A 254 5.50 -5.60 -17.53
C ASN A 254 4.57 -5.16 -18.69
N ASP A 255 4.44 -6.03 -19.70
CA ASP A 255 3.62 -5.79 -20.90
C ASP A 255 2.17 -5.45 -20.56
N LEU A 256 1.56 -6.20 -19.64
CA LEU A 256 0.17 -6.05 -19.25
C LEU A 256 -0.07 -4.74 -18.49
N ASN A 257 0.84 -4.37 -17.57
CA ASN A 257 0.74 -3.10 -16.84
C ASN A 257 0.82 -1.90 -17.79
N TYR A 258 1.73 -1.96 -18.77
CA TYR A 258 1.83 -0.93 -19.80
C TYR A 258 0.55 -0.84 -20.63
N GLU A 259 0.03 -1.97 -21.13
CA GLU A 259 -1.19 -1.99 -21.96
C GLU A 259 -2.39 -1.41 -21.22
N ILE A 260 -2.60 -1.81 -19.95
CA ILE A 260 -3.68 -1.29 -19.10
C ILE A 260 -3.52 0.22 -18.91
N THR A 261 -2.33 0.68 -18.52
CA THR A 261 -2.06 2.10 -18.26
C THR A 261 -2.25 2.94 -19.52
N ALA A 262 -1.72 2.48 -20.66
CA ALA A 262 -1.81 3.18 -21.94
C ALA A 262 -3.26 3.29 -22.44
N GLU A 263 -4.03 2.20 -22.36
CA GLU A 263 -5.43 2.20 -22.81
C GLU A 263 -6.29 3.11 -21.93
N GLN A 264 -6.08 3.10 -20.61
CA GLN A 264 -6.83 3.94 -19.69
C GLN A 264 -6.48 5.44 -19.83
N LEU A 265 -5.20 5.78 -20.03
CA LEU A 265 -4.75 7.17 -20.22
C LEU A 265 -5.17 7.74 -21.59
N ARG A 266 -5.44 6.89 -22.58
CA ARG A 266 -5.95 7.32 -23.89
C ARG A 266 -7.25 8.10 -23.78
N GLY A 267 -8.12 7.75 -22.83
CA GLY A 267 -9.36 8.48 -22.52
C GLY A 267 -9.13 9.95 -22.12
N TYR A 268 -7.92 10.27 -21.67
CA TYR A 268 -7.50 11.60 -21.21
C TYR A 268 -6.68 12.37 -22.27
N ARG A 269 -6.70 11.93 -23.53
CA ARG A 269 -5.85 12.46 -24.62
C ARG A 269 -4.35 12.36 -24.33
N VAL A 270 -3.95 11.37 -23.54
CA VAL A 270 -2.55 11.04 -23.29
C VAL A 270 -2.17 9.85 -24.17
N HIS A 271 -1.23 10.07 -25.08
CA HIS A 271 -0.63 9.03 -25.91
C HIS A 271 0.60 8.47 -25.22
N CYS A 272 0.59 7.19 -24.89
CA CYS A 272 1.71 6.54 -24.23
C CYS A 272 2.66 5.88 -25.25
N VAL A 273 3.96 6.09 -25.06
CA VAL A 273 5.04 5.40 -25.76
C VAL A 273 5.81 4.55 -24.75
N ARG A 274 6.05 3.27 -25.05
CA ARG A 274 6.71 2.38 -24.10
C ARG A 274 8.23 2.51 -24.11
N ALA A 275 8.81 2.49 -22.93
CA ALA A 275 10.17 2.00 -22.67
C ALA A 275 10.10 0.73 -21.79
N VAL A 276 10.84 -0.32 -22.14
CA VAL A 276 10.73 -1.62 -21.45
C VAL A 276 11.58 -1.71 -20.17
N ASN A 277 12.45 -0.73 -19.91
CA ASN A 277 13.21 -0.57 -18.68
C ASN A 277 13.83 0.84 -18.62
N GLY A 278 14.56 1.15 -17.54
CA GLY A 278 15.21 2.46 -17.36
C GLY A 278 16.28 2.80 -18.40
N GLN A 279 16.98 1.80 -18.94
CA GLN A 279 18.02 1.99 -19.95
C GLN A 279 17.42 2.33 -21.32
N ASP A 280 16.33 1.68 -21.71
CA ASP A 280 15.55 2.00 -22.91
C ASP A 280 14.92 3.40 -22.77
N CYS A 281 14.42 3.75 -21.59
CA CYS A 281 13.89 5.09 -21.31
C CYS A 281 14.96 6.17 -21.50
N LEU A 282 16.16 5.98 -20.94
CA LEU A 282 17.30 6.88 -21.12
C LEU A 282 17.66 7.06 -22.59
N GLN A 283 17.79 5.96 -23.35
CA GLN A 283 18.16 6.00 -24.77
C GLN A 283 17.12 6.75 -25.61
N ARG A 284 15.83 6.57 -25.30
CA ARG A 284 14.75 7.29 -25.97
C ARG A 284 14.80 8.78 -25.71
N ILE A 285 15.09 9.20 -24.48
CA ILE A 285 15.24 10.63 -24.17
C ILE A 285 16.50 11.23 -24.81
N GLU A 286 17.60 10.48 -24.88
CA GLU A 286 18.83 10.92 -25.54
C GLU A 286 18.62 11.13 -27.05
N GLN A 287 17.78 10.32 -27.68
CA GLN A 287 17.48 10.38 -29.12
C GLN A 287 16.26 11.25 -29.47
N ALA A 288 15.51 11.69 -28.46
CA ALA A 288 14.26 12.42 -28.65
C ALA A 288 14.49 13.77 -29.33
N ALA A 289 13.62 14.12 -30.26
CA ALA A 289 13.53 15.50 -30.73
C ALA A 289 13.05 16.43 -29.59
N PRO A 290 13.38 17.73 -29.62
CA PRO A 290 12.78 18.70 -28.70
C PRO A 290 11.25 18.59 -28.72
N GLU A 291 10.64 18.61 -27.53
CA GLU A 291 9.18 18.49 -27.33
C GLU A 291 8.53 17.18 -27.83
N GLU A 292 9.31 16.12 -28.10
CA GLU A 292 8.73 14.82 -28.49
C GLU A 292 7.92 14.17 -27.36
N PHE A 293 8.36 14.37 -26.12
CA PHE A 293 7.70 13.86 -24.91
C PHE A 293 7.36 15.02 -23.96
N ASP A 294 6.13 15.01 -23.45
CA ASP A 294 5.62 16.00 -22.49
C ASP A 294 5.91 15.59 -21.03
N ALA A 295 6.04 14.29 -20.77
CA ALA A 295 6.37 13.75 -19.45
C ALA A 295 6.89 12.30 -19.54
N ILE A 296 7.48 11.82 -18.45
CA ILE A 296 7.90 10.43 -18.26
C ILE A 296 7.15 9.84 -17.05
N LEU A 297 6.46 8.72 -17.24
CA LEU A 297 6.07 7.83 -16.14
C LEU A 297 7.18 6.80 -15.94
N MET A 298 7.79 6.79 -14.76
CA MET A 298 8.98 5.98 -14.48
C MET A 298 8.70 4.95 -13.40
N ASP A 299 8.67 3.66 -13.74
CA ASP A 299 8.67 2.61 -12.73
C ASP A 299 9.97 2.61 -11.92
N MET A 300 9.85 2.48 -10.60
CA MET A 300 11.00 2.45 -9.72
C MET A 300 11.73 1.11 -9.76
N GLN A 301 11.03 0.01 -10.04
CA GLN A 301 11.59 -1.34 -9.99
C GLN A 301 11.53 -1.98 -11.37
N MET A 302 12.57 -1.75 -12.16
CA MET A 302 12.73 -2.37 -13.48
C MET A 302 14.06 -3.15 -13.55
N PRO A 303 14.15 -4.22 -14.37
CA PRO A 303 15.41 -4.89 -14.67
C PRO A 303 16.34 -3.96 -15.44
N VAL A 304 17.64 -4.31 -15.50
CA VAL A 304 18.71 -3.59 -16.21
C VAL A 304 19.09 -2.24 -15.59
N MET A 305 18.14 -1.32 -15.42
CA MET A 305 18.34 0.00 -14.82
C MET A 305 17.05 0.41 -14.12
N ASN A 306 17.16 0.75 -12.83
CA ASN A 306 16.01 1.14 -12.02
C ASN A 306 15.62 2.61 -12.25
N GLY A 307 14.45 3.02 -11.75
CA GLY A 307 13.93 4.38 -11.99
C GLY A 307 14.80 5.52 -11.42
N LEU A 308 15.47 5.30 -10.28
CA LEU A 308 16.38 6.30 -9.69
C LEU A 308 17.64 6.47 -10.56
N GLU A 309 18.24 5.37 -10.97
CA GLU A 309 19.41 5.36 -11.84
C GLU A 309 19.11 6.00 -13.20
N ALA A 310 17.97 5.64 -13.80
CA ALA A 310 17.51 6.20 -15.07
C ALA A 310 17.28 7.71 -14.96
N THR A 311 16.60 8.17 -13.91
CA THR A 311 16.36 9.60 -13.70
C THR A 311 17.66 10.37 -13.50
N ALA A 312 18.56 9.87 -12.65
CA ALA A 312 19.86 10.49 -12.44
C ALA A 312 20.71 10.53 -13.71
N ALA A 313 20.59 9.53 -14.59
CA ALA A 313 21.25 9.51 -15.89
C ALA A 313 20.62 10.50 -16.87
N ILE A 314 19.28 10.56 -16.96
CA ILE A 314 18.54 11.52 -17.79
C ILE A 314 18.92 12.95 -17.41
N ARG A 315 18.94 13.28 -16.11
CA ARG A 315 19.30 14.63 -15.62
C ARG A 315 20.76 15.03 -15.87
N LYS A 316 21.64 14.08 -16.23
CA LYS A 316 23.03 14.35 -16.61
C LYS A 316 23.23 14.56 -18.11
N LEU A 317 22.22 14.31 -18.93
CA LEU A 317 22.30 14.57 -20.37
C LEU A 317 22.41 16.09 -20.62
N ASP A 318 23.27 16.48 -21.55
CA ASP A 318 23.44 17.88 -21.96
C ASP A 318 22.38 18.26 -23.00
N SER A 319 21.11 18.20 -22.58
CA SER A 319 19.93 18.54 -23.38
C SER A 319 18.93 19.28 -22.53
N GLU A 320 18.39 20.39 -23.04
CA GLU A 320 17.37 21.19 -22.34
C GLU A 320 16.10 20.38 -22.05
N THR A 321 15.70 19.50 -22.99
CA THR A 321 14.61 18.55 -22.77
C THR A 321 14.87 17.67 -21.56
N ALA A 322 16.07 17.10 -21.44
CA ALA A 322 16.40 16.17 -20.37
C ALA A 322 16.48 16.84 -18.99
N LYS A 323 16.82 18.14 -18.93
CA LYS A 323 16.85 18.93 -17.69
C LYS A 323 15.45 19.25 -17.17
N HIS A 324 14.50 19.50 -18.07
CA HIS A 324 13.18 20.05 -17.71
C HIS A 324 12.00 19.10 -17.89
N ILE A 325 12.15 18.00 -18.64
CA ILE A 325 11.06 17.04 -18.82
C ILE A 325 10.58 16.50 -17.47
N PRO A 326 9.27 16.59 -17.17
CA PRO A 326 8.73 16.05 -15.94
C PRO A 326 8.94 14.53 -15.86
N ILE A 327 9.47 14.07 -14.73
CA ILE A 327 9.57 12.63 -14.42
C ILE A 327 8.70 12.33 -13.22
N ILE A 328 7.70 11.47 -13.41
CA ILE A 328 6.71 11.06 -12.40
C ILE A 328 7.00 9.61 -12.00
N ALA A 329 7.36 9.40 -10.73
CA ALA A 329 7.68 8.08 -10.21
C ALA A 329 6.44 7.20 -10.07
N LEU A 330 6.50 5.93 -10.48
CA LEU A 330 5.50 4.91 -10.17
C LEU A 330 6.05 4.00 -9.07
N THR A 331 5.59 4.19 -7.84
CA THR A 331 6.15 3.50 -6.65
C THR A 331 5.19 2.44 -6.12
N ALA A 332 5.68 1.25 -5.80
CA ALA A 332 4.89 0.23 -5.09
C ALA A 332 4.76 0.52 -3.58
N ASN A 333 5.60 1.41 -3.04
CA ASN A 333 5.71 1.71 -1.62
C ASN A 333 5.91 3.23 -1.46
N ALA A 334 4.90 3.92 -0.93
CA ALA A 334 4.91 5.38 -0.74
C ALA A 334 5.62 5.79 0.57
N TYR A 335 6.75 5.16 0.90
CA TYR A 335 7.52 5.52 2.10
C TYR A 335 8.20 6.89 1.90
N HIS A 336 8.23 7.72 2.95
CA HIS A 336 8.81 9.08 2.91
C HIS A 336 10.27 9.10 2.42
N GLU A 337 11.06 8.08 2.79
CA GLU A 337 12.45 7.95 2.34
C GLU A 337 12.56 7.71 0.82
N ASP A 338 11.59 7.03 0.22
CA ASP A 338 11.59 6.77 -1.21
C ASP A 338 11.15 8.01 -2.01
N ILE A 339 10.21 8.81 -1.47
CA ILE A 339 9.81 10.10 -2.06
C ILE A 339 10.98 11.10 -2.02
N GLN A 340 11.70 11.19 -0.90
CA GLN A 340 12.88 12.07 -0.79
C GLN A 340 14.00 11.65 -1.76
N LYS A 341 14.23 10.34 -1.93
CA LYS A 341 15.18 9.83 -2.93
C LYS A 341 14.75 10.16 -4.36
N CYS A 342 13.45 10.07 -4.67
CA CYS A 342 12.91 10.42 -5.99
C CYS A 342 13.13 11.91 -6.30
N LEU A 343 12.76 12.80 -5.37
CA LEU A 343 12.96 14.24 -5.50
C LEU A 343 14.46 14.59 -5.61
N ALA A 344 15.31 13.99 -4.78
CA ALA A 344 16.76 14.19 -4.82
C ALA A 344 17.40 13.67 -6.13
N ALA A 345 16.82 12.66 -6.77
CA ALA A 345 17.22 12.18 -8.09
C ALA A 345 16.76 13.09 -9.24
N GLY A 346 15.90 14.08 -8.96
CA GLY A 346 15.39 15.04 -9.93
C GLY A 346 14.02 14.70 -10.52
N MET A 347 13.24 13.82 -9.87
CA MET A 347 11.83 13.57 -10.23
C MET A 347 10.92 14.70 -9.71
N ASN A 348 9.78 14.89 -10.36
CA ASN A 348 8.88 16.02 -10.15
C ASN A 348 7.63 15.64 -9.34
N ALA A 349 7.17 14.39 -9.47
CA ALA A 349 6.01 13.88 -8.76
C ALA A 349 6.13 12.37 -8.54
N HIS A 350 5.17 11.80 -7.80
CA HIS A 350 5.06 10.37 -7.60
C HIS A 350 3.60 9.92 -7.61
N LEU A 351 3.38 8.67 -8.00
CA LEU A 351 2.11 7.97 -8.02
C LEU A 351 2.32 6.58 -7.41
N SER A 352 1.38 6.14 -6.57
CA SER A 352 1.39 4.79 -6.01
C SER A 352 0.86 3.77 -7.03
N LYS A 353 1.44 2.57 -7.04
CA LYS A 353 0.86 1.39 -7.68
C LYS A 353 -0.11 0.69 -6.69
N PRO A 354 -1.30 0.19 -7.12
CA PRO A 354 -1.85 0.27 -8.47
C PRO A 354 -2.24 1.70 -8.87
N ILE A 355 -2.05 2.03 -10.16
CA ILE A 355 -2.21 3.41 -10.65
C ILE A 355 -3.69 3.80 -10.65
N ASN A 356 -4.02 4.88 -9.92
CA ASN A 356 -5.29 5.57 -10.10
C ASN A 356 -5.19 6.46 -11.34
N ILE A 357 -5.96 6.15 -12.38
CA ILE A 357 -5.84 6.78 -13.70
C ILE A 357 -6.25 8.25 -13.70
N ASP A 358 -7.29 8.62 -12.97
CA ASP A 358 -7.74 10.01 -12.88
C ASP A 358 -6.66 10.88 -12.24
N ARG A 359 -6.04 10.36 -11.18
CA ARG A 359 -4.89 10.99 -10.53
C ARG A 359 -3.68 11.06 -11.47
N ALA A 360 -3.39 9.97 -12.18
CA ALA A 360 -2.27 9.94 -13.13
C ALA A 360 -2.47 10.97 -14.25
N ALA A 361 -3.66 11.04 -14.84
CA ALA A 361 -4.01 12.00 -15.88
C ALA A 361 -3.85 13.45 -15.39
N ARG A 362 -4.39 13.78 -14.21
CA ARG A 362 -4.22 15.12 -13.59
C ARG A 362 -2.76 15.46 -13.38
N THR A 363 -2.01 14.56 -12.75
CA THR A 363 -0.58 14.76 -12.45
C THR A 363 0.23 14.99 -13.72
N ILE A 364 -0.03 14.20 -14.78
CA ILE A 364 0.62 14.36 -16.10
C ILE A 364 0.29 15.74 -16.69
N ILE A 365 -0.98 16.13 -16.72
CA ILE A 365 -1.43 17.39 -17.31
C ILE A 365 -0.82 18.59 -16.57
N GLU A 366 -0.85 18.57 -15.24
CA GLU A 366 -0.28 19.63 -14.40
C GLU A 366 1.24 19.74 -14.56
N CYS A 367 1.94 18.60 -14.52
CA CYS A 367 3.39 18.56 -14.68
C CYS A 367 3.83 19.04 -16.07
N ALA A 368 3.15 18.58 -17.13
CA ALA A 368 3.43 18.99 -18.50
C ALA A 368 3.18 20.49 -18.73
N ARG A 369 2.14 21.06 -18.10
CA ARG A 369 1.87 22.50 -18.16
C ARG A 369 2.96 23.31 -17.47
N THR A 370 3.31 22.91 -16.24
CA THR A 370 4.31 23.62 -15.41
C THR A 370 5.70 23.61 -16.06
N ALA A 371 6.07 22.53 -16.75
CA ALA A 371 7.34 22.48 -17.48
C ALA A 371 7.38 23.46 -18.67
N LYS A 372 6.27 23.65 -19.39
CA LYS A 372 6.18 24.60 -20.52
C LYS A 372 6.15 26.07 -20.08
N GLU A 373 5.79 26.35 -18.84
CA GLU A 373 5.80 27.70 -18.27
C GLU A 373 7.19 28.10 -17.73
N ASN A 374 8.05 27.12 -17.42
CA ASN A 374 9.36 27.33 -16.77
C ASN A 374 10.57 27.09 -17.67
N GLY A 375 10.39 26.54 -18.87
CA GLY A 375 11.41 26.40 -19.92
C GLY A 375 11.12 27.36 -21.06
#